data_AF-A0A9P5JPF8-F1
#
_entry.id   AF-A0A9P5JPF8-F1
#
_cell.length_a   1.000
_cell.length_b   1.000
_cell.length_c   1.000
_cell.angle_alpha   90.00
_cell.angle_beta   90.00
_cell.angle_gamma   90.00
#
_symmetry.space_group_name_H-M   'P 1'
#
loop_
_entity.id
_entity.type
_entity.pdbx_description
1 polymer ?
#
loop_
_entity_poly.entity_id
_entity_poly.type
_entity_poly.pdbx_seq_one_letter_code
_entity_poly.pdbx_strand_id
1 'polypeptide(L)'
;MPLTLEQEAEVVIKQWVPVYRQPWKTFYLTFQFSFLFLILTPLRCVMFFLPALRPRPKWTWLQSTFVLLIHDLVPIATNAGIVQSRKDVRKVDMPSPKRCGRNCQGVFLDPLVADDIVGEVKELMIHNDVRPAGVAIYWHGDGVGTRPIAPAADDEKIIVHFHGGGYVLGSARAGGIHESLPRSMLAQAQAHPSKPISRIINVEYRLVRTFPLAEPANAFPAALLDAATVIYYLVFDVGFHPRNILLSGDSAGANVALSVTRYLRDASMPASRLKEASLPAHLEGVTSLMPGGLILISPWCDVAATHIPERAGPNCSFVRNARTDIVEHHLYSKAHPEIGIFSYGMRGLAGKALTLHSIARNPFVSPGSLDCPLTAVDPRSGSERATFEGYPPAYFSFGGKEILNDEIWLCGQRLAEHSAAKFLPPRKDETTPEVEGSSGRGQPKEHPWIVMDEEPEMWHDFVPAPAAWKEGQRTLERMTEWLAALPPATEYPV
;
A
#
# COMPACT_ATOMS: atom_id res chain seq x y z
N MET A 1 6.56 35.72 13.36
CA MET A 1 7.40 34.70 12.70
C MET A 1 6.70 33.37 12.86
N PRO A 2 6.48 32.59 11.79
CA PRO A 2 6.07 31.20 11.95
C PRO A 2 7.16 30.45 12.74
N LEU A 3 6.74 29.59 13.65
CA LEU A 3 7.65 28.75 14.43
C LEU A 3 8.38 27.81 13.45
N THR A 4 9.65 27.54 13.71
CA THR A 4 10.36 26.45 13.03
C THR A 4 9.71 25.11 13.43
N LEU A 5 9.85 24.07 12.60
CA LEU A 5 9.36 22.71 12.91
C LEU A 5 9.82 22.22 14.29
N GLU A 6 11.02 22.63 14.74
CA GLU A 6 11.57 22.33 16.08
C GLU A 6 10.88 23.11 17.21
N GLN A 7 10.43 24.33 16.95
CA GLN A 7 9.73 25.14 17.95
C GLN A 7 8.26 24.74 18.07
N GLU A 8 7.59 24.41 16.96
CA GLU A 8 6.26 23.76 17.00
C GLU A 8 6.35 22.42 17.70
N ALA A 9 7.41 21.67 17.41
CA ALA A 9 7.74 20.44 18.07
C ALA A 9 7.80 20.62 19.59
N GLU A 10 8.65 21.52 20.12
CA GLU A 10 8.76 21.77 21.56
C GLU A 10 7.44 22.15 22.25
N VAL A 11 6.57 22.92 21.58
CA VAL A 11 5.24 23.26 22.12
C VAL A 11 4.36 22.02 22.22
N VAL A 12 4.38 21.17 21.20
CA VAL A 12 3.69 19.86 21.19
C VAL A 12 4.28 18.91 22.24
N ILE A 13 5.62 18.88 22.42
CA ILE A 13 6.29 18.11 23.50
C ILE A 13 5.67 18.49 24.85
N LYS A 14 5.68 19.78 25.18
CA LYS A 14 5.32 20.25 26.52
C LYS A 14 3.85 20.01 26.88
N GLN A 15 2.96 20.03 25.88
CA GLN A 15 1.53 19.76 26.10
C GLN A 15 1.21 18.27 26.24
N TRP A 16 1.90 17.37 25.51
CA TRP A 16 1.45 15.97 25.32
C TRP A 16 2.32 14.90 25.97
N VAL A 17 3.56 15.23 26.34
CA VAL A 17 4.44 14.37 27.16
C VAL A 17 3.73 13.74 28.38
N PRO A 18 2.78 14.40 29.07
CA PRO A 18 2.08 13.77 30.18
C PRO A 18 1.33 12.50 29.75
N VAL A 19 0.51 12.54 28.68
CA VAL A 19 -0.31 11.39 28.23
C VAL A 19 0.54 10.21 27.74
N TYR A 20 1.75 10.46 27.24
CA TYR A 20 2.66 9.38 26.81
C TYR A 20 3.37 8.68 27.97
N ARG A 21 3.37 9.27 29.16
CA ARG A 21 4.06 8.74 30.35
C ARG A 21 3.08 8.09 31.32
N GLN A 22 3.56 7.07 32.00
CA GLN A 22 2.81 6.49 33.11
C GLN A 22 2.80 7.44 34.32
N PRO A 23 1.69 7.56 35.07
CA PRO A 23 0.45 6.78 34.97
C PRO A 23 -0.63 7.38 34.03
N TRP A 24 -0.44 8.60 33.53
CA TRP A 24 -1.43 9.32 32.71
C TRP A 24 -1.83 8.58 31.43
N LYS A 25 -0.88 7.89 30.79
CA LYS A 25 -1.17 7.00 29.67
C LYS A 25 -2.23 5.96 30.01
N THR A 26 -2.10 5.34 31.18
CA THR A 26 -3.06 4.34 31.65
C THR A 26 -4.41 4.98 31.91
N PHE A 27 -4.46 6.11 32.61
CA PHE A 27 -5.73 6.80 32.86
C PHE A 27 -6.45 7.21 31.58
N TYR A 28 -5.74 7.79 30.62
CA TYR A 28 -6.29 8.16 29.31
C TYR A 28 -6.85 6.93 28.59
N LEU A 29 -6.06 5.86 28.46
CA LEU A 29 -6.48 4.66 27.75
C LEU A 29 -7.65 3.96 28.43
N THR A 30 -7.62 3.82 29.75
CA THR A 30 -8.71 3.22 30.52
C THR A 30 -9.99 4.03 30.32
N PHE A 31 -9.93 5.36 30.46
CA PHE A 31 -11.09 6.21 30.23
C PHE A 31 -11.64 6.09 28.80
N GLN A 32 -10.77 6.25 27.79
CA GLN A 32 -11.18 6.22 26.39
C GLN A 32 -11.75 4.87 25.97
N PHE A 33 -11.09 3.76 26.34
CA PHE A 33 -11.60 2.42 26.03
C PHE A 33 -12.89 2.11 26.82
N SER A 34 -12.97 2.46 28.10
CA SER A 34 -14.21 2.27 28.86
C SER A 34 -15.36 3.07 28.25
N PHE A 35 -15.14 4.33 27.89
CA PHE A 35 -16.15 5.15 27.24
C PHE A 35 -16.56 4.59 25.87
N LEU A 36 -15.61 4.20 25.02
CA LEU A 36 -15.87 3.64 23.71
C LEU A 36 -16.65 2.32 23.81
N PHE A 37 -16.14 1.33 24.55
CA PHE A 37 -16.70 -0.01 24.57
C PHE A 37 -17.92 -0.17 25.49
N LEU A 38 -18.01 0.56 26.61
CA LEU A 38 -19.11 0.39 27.58
C LEU A 38 -20.25 1.38 27.36
N ILE A 39 -20.02 2.50 26.67
CA ILE A 39 -21.03 3.55 26.48
C ILE A 39 -21.32 3.75 25.00
N LEU A 40 -20.33 4.17 24.21
CA LEU A 40 -20.55 4.64 22.84
C LEU A 40 -20.95 3.51 21.88
N THR A 41 -20.26 2.37 21.94
CA THR A 41 -20.54 1.21 21.08
C THR A 41 -21.92 0.60 21.37
N PRO A 42 -22.31 0.30 22.64
CA PRO A 42 -23.65 -0.21 22.93
C PRO A 42 -24.75 0.79 22.54
N LEU A 43 -24.54 2.09 22.78
CA LEU A 43 -25.48 3.13 22.36
C LEU A 43 -25.65 3.14 20.83
N ARG A 44 -24.55 3.06 20.07
CA ARG A 44 -24.57 2.95 18.60
C ARG A 44 -25.30 1.69 18.12
N CYS A 45 -25.08 0.53 18.75
CA CYS A 45 -25.83 -0.68 18.43
C CYS A 45 -27.34 -0.45 18.54
N VAL A 46 -27.81 0.21 19.62
CA VAL A 46 -29.22 0.51 19.84
C VAL A 46 -29.74 1.54 18.83
N MET A 47 -29.04 2.66 18.65
CA MET A 47 -29.46 3.72 17.73
C MET A 47 -29.52 3.23 16.28
N PHE A 48 -28.55 2.42 15.85
CA PHE A 48 -28.44 1.96 14.47
C PHE A 48 -29.41 0.83 14.12
N PHE A 49 -30.25 0.36 15.04
CA PHE A 49 -31.44 -0.39 14.63
C PHE A 49 -32.35 0.47 13.74
N LEU A 50 -32.40 1.79 13.95
CA LEU A 50 -33.11 2.74 13.08
C LEU A 50 -32.21 3.14 11.89
N PRO A 51 -32.57 2.79 10.63
CA PRO A 51 -31.73 3.10 9.46
C PRO A 51 -31.44 4.59 9.26
N ALA A 52 -32.36 5.48 9.65
CA ALA A 52 -32.20 6.92 9.52
C ALA A 52 -31.11 7.51 10.42
N LEU A 53 -30.71 6.80 11.49
CA LEU A 53 -29.64 7.23 12.39
C LEU A 53 -28.27 6.69 12.00
N ARG A 54 -28.19 5.78 11.02
CA ARG A 54 -26.93 5.21 10.54
C ARG A 54 -26.16 6.26 9.72
N PRO A 55 -24.82 6.21 9.72
CA PRO A 55 -24.01 6.99 8.77
C PRO A 55 -24.41 6.73 7.31
N ARG A 56 -24.81 5.49 7.02
CA ARG A 56 -25.38 5.07 5.74
C ARG A 56 -26.65 4.26 5.99
N PRO A 57 -27.82 4.70 5.50
CA PRO A 57 -29.07 3.95 5.67
C PRO A 57 -29.05 2.53 5.07
N LYS A 58 -28.26 2.34 4.00
CA LYS A 58 -28.09 1.03 3.32
C LYS A 58 -27.26 0.03 4.14
N TRP A 59 -26.42 0.49 5.05
CA TRP A 59 -25.63 -0.40 5.89
C TRP A 59 -26.48 -1.09 6.93
N THR A 60 -26.06 -2.28 7.32
CA THR A 60 -26.55 -2.94 8.53
C THR A 60 -26.12 -2.16 9.77
N TRP A 61 -26.82 -2.39 10.89
CA TRP A 61 -26.43 -1.83 12.18
C TRP A 61 -25.02 -2.31 12.59
N LEU A 62 -24.67 -3.56 12.24
CA LEU A 62 -23.37 -4.15 12.54
C LEU A 62 -22.24 -3.46 11.76
N GLN A 63 -22.41 -3.27 10.44
CA GLN A 63 -21.47 -2.51 9.61
C GLN A 63 -21.28 -1.09 10.13
N SER A 64 -22.38 -0.38 10.40
CA SER A 64 -22.35 0.99 10.90
C SER A 64 -21.62 1.11 12.25
N THR A 65 -21.85 0.15 13.15
CA THR A 65 -21.19 0.11 14.46
C THR A 65 -19.72 -0.25 14.32
N PHE A 66 -19.40 -1.23 13.48
CA PHE A 66 -18.02 -1.66 13.23
C PHE A 66 -17.18 -0.52 12.66
N VAL A 67 -17.68 0.15 11.62
CA VAL A 67 -16.94 1.24 10.96
C VAL A 67 -16.60 2.34 11.95
N LEU A 68 -17.60 2.81 12.71
CA LEU A 68 -17.36 3.87 13.69
C LEU A 68 -16.54 3.41 14.91
N LEU A 69 -16.61 2.13 15.27
CA LEU A 69 -15.75 1.57 16.32
C LEU A 69 -14.28 1.62 15.89
N ILE A 70 -13.95 1.17 14.68
CA ILE A 70 -12.58 1.18 14.18
C ILE A 70 -12.11 2.62 13.93
N HIS A 71 -12.97 3.46 13.34
CA HIS A 71 -12.73 4.89 13.14
C HIS A 71 -12.28 5.57 14.43
N ASP A 72 -12.90 5.28 15.58
CA ASP A 72 -12.54 5.90 16.85
C ASP A 72 -11.33 5.22 17.54
N LEU A 73 -11.13 3.92 17.32
CA LEU A 73 -10.06 3.14 17.96
C LEU A 73 -8.67 3.60 17.50
N VAL A 74 -8.51 3.89 16.20
CA VAL A 74 -7.21 4.25 15.61
C VAL A 74 -6.66 5.57 16.19
N PRO A 75 -7.44 6.67 16.25
CA PRO A 75 -7.03 7.90 16.94
C PRO A 75 -6.68 7.68 18.41
N ILE A 76 -7.44 6.88 19.16
CA ILE A 76 -7.13 6.61 20.58
C ILE A 76 -5.75 5.96 20.73
N ALA A 77 -5.44 4.96 19.89
CA ALA A 77 -4.17 4.25 19.95
C ALA A 77 -2.97 5.13 19.52
N THR A 78 -3.16 5.95 18.49
CA THR A 78 -2.13 6.88 17.97
C THR A 78 -1.89 8.05 18.93
N ASN A 79 -2.95 8.62 19.51
CA ASN A 79 -2.85 9.69 20.52
C ASN A 79 -2.13 9.24 21.80
N ALA A 80 -2.24 7.96 22.16
CA ALA A 80 -1.49 7.38 23.27
C ALA A 80 -0.07 6.91 22.88
N GLY A 81 0.32 7.08 21.61
CA GLY A 81 1.64 6.72 21.07
C GLY A 81 1.89 5.22 21.12
N ILE A 82 0.84 4.40 21.21
CA ILE A 82 0.98 2.93 21.26
C ILE A 82 1.56 2.43 19.95
N VAL A 83 1.08 3.01 18.85
CA VAL A 83 1.37 2.56 17.49
C VAL A 83 2.80 2.92 17.09
N GLN A 84 3.25 4.13 17.43
CA GLN A 84 4.53 4.71 16.99
C GLN A 84 5.70 4.47 17.96
N SER A 85 5.47 3.88 19.15
CA SER A 85 6.49 3.72 20.19
C SER A 85 7.22 2.36 20.20
N ARG A 86 7.21 1.59 19.11
CA ARG A 86 8.07 0.39 19.03
C ARG A 86 9.53 0.80 19.25
N LYS A 87 10.13 0.23 20.30
CA LYS A 87 11.40 0.70 20.89
C LYS A 87 12.66 0.40 20.07
N ASP A 88 12.60 -0.43 19.04
CA ASP A 88 13.77 -0.74 18.22
C ASP A 88 13.36 -1.14 16.79
N VAL A 89 13.34 -0.18 15.86
CA VAL A 89 13.18 -0.45 14.42
C VAL A 89 14.56 -0.67 13.75
N ARG A 90 15.66 -0.49 14.50
CA ARG A 90 17.02 -0.80 14.03
C ARG A 90 17.34 -2.29 14.08
N LYS A 91 16.58 -3.05 14.89
CA LYS A 91 16.60 -4.50 14.88
C LYS A 91 15.35 -4.93 14.13
N VAL A 92 15.48 -5.14 12.83
CA VAL A 92 14.49 -5.94 12.10
C VAL A 92 14.39 -7.27 12.86
N ASP A 93 13.19 -7.62 13.31
CA ASP A 93 13.00 -8.86 14.05
C ASP A 93 13.47 -10.01 13.16
N MET A 94 14.60 -10.64 13.54
CA MET A 94 15.10 -11.80 12.82
C MET A 94 13.97 -12.82 12.71
N PRO A 95 13.67 -13.33 11.51
CA PRO A 95 12.54 -14.21 11.33
C PRO A 95 12.67 -15.43 12.25
N SER A 96 11.77 -15.56 13.22
CA SER A 96 11.82 -16.65 14.19
C SER A 96 11.26 -17.92 13.58
N PRO A 97 12.03 -19.02 13.46
CA PRO A 97 11.54 -20.29 12.91
C PRO A 97 10.36 -20.85 13.69
N LYS A 98 10.27 -20.57 15.00
CA LYS A 98 9.23 -21.09 15.89
C LYS A 98 7.83 -20.48 15.66
N ARG A 99 7.72 -19.38 14.91
CA ARG A 99 6.45 -18.67 14.69
C ARG A 99 5.88 -18.83 13.29
N CYS A 100 6.67 -19.34 12.35
CA CYS A 100 6.12 -19.78 11.06
C CYS A 100 5.42 -21.13 11.23
N GLY A 101 4.16 -21.20 10.81
CA GLY A 101 3.43 -22.47 10.71
C GLY A 101 3.92 -23.34 9.54
N ARG A 102 3.14 -24.36 9.16
CA ARG A 102 3.38 -25.09 7.91
C ARG A 102 3.30 -24.13 6.72
N ASN A 103 4.13 -24.36 5.69
CA ASN A 103 4.18 -23.56 4.47
C ASN A 103 4.50 -22.08 4.71
N CYS A 104 5.36 -21.81 5.71
CA CYS A 104 5.84 -20.48 6.05
C CYS A 104 7.34 -20.53 6.33
N GLN A 105 8.11 -19.59 5.78
CA GLN A 105 9.54 -19.48 6.06
C GLN A 105 9.98 -18.02 6.08
N GLY A 106 10.50 -17.59 7.22
CA GLY A 106 11.13 -16.29 7.34
C GLY A 106 12.60 -16.32 6.90
N VAL A 107 13.01 -15.34 6.10
CA VAL A 107 14.38 -15.16 5.58
C VAL A 107 14.81 -13.71 5.81
N PHE A 108 16.08 -13.50 6.14
CA PHE A 108 16.68 -12.17 6.24
C PHE A 108 17.58 -11.97 5.02
N LEU A 109 17.31 -10.92 4.25
CA LEU A 109 18.06 -10.57 3.05
C LEU A 109 19.12 -9.54 3.37
N ASP A 110 20.26 -9.64 2.69
CA ASP A 110 21.32 -8.63 2.77
C ASP A 110 20.89 -7.33 2.07
N PRO A 111 21.42 -6.17 2.52
CA PRO A 111 21.11 -4.88 1.92
C PRO A 111 21.53 -4.79 0.44
N LEU A 112 20.80 -3.97 -0.33
CA LEU A 112 21.25 -3.56 -1.66
C LEU A 112 22.65 -2.94 -1.63
N VAL A 113 23.41 -3.21 -2.69
CA VAL A 113 24.69 -2.53 -2.94
C VAL A 113 24.39 -1.07 -3.27
N ALA A 114 25.03 -0.14 -2.55
CA ALA A 114 24.76 1.30 -2.70
C ALA A 114 25.03 1.83 -4.12
N ASP A 115 25.93 1.20 -4.87
CA ASP A 115 26.24 1.57 -6.25
C ASP A 115 25.13 1.19 -7.25
N ASP A 116 24.25 0.25 -6.89
CA ASP A 116 23.09 -0.12 -7.70
C ASP A 116 21.91 0.84 -7.52
N ILE A 117 21.99 1.75 -6.55
CA ILE A 117 20.98 2.76 -6.30
C ILE A 117 21.29 3.99 -7.16
N VAL A 118 20.32 4.37 -8.00
CA VAL A 118 20.49 5.39 -9.06
C VAL A 118 19.35 6.42 -9.07
N GLY A 119 19.55 7.49 -9.84
CA GLY A 119 18.54 8.53 -10.09
C GLY A 119 18.14 9.34 -8.84
N GLU A 120 16.95 9.93 -8.90
CA GLU A 120 16.36 10.74 -7.82
C GLU A 120 16.31 9.99 -6.48
N VAL A 121 16.10 8.67 -6.51
CA VAL A 121 16.11 7.82 -5.31
C VAL A 121 17.46 7.87 -4.60
N LYS A 122 18.58 7.86 -5.34
CA LYS A 122 19.93 7.99 -4.75
C LYS A 122 20.12 9.35 -4.09
N GLU A 123 19.68 10.42 -4.75
CA GLU A 123 19.79 11.79 -4.22
C GLU A 123 18.99 11.93 -2.92
N LEU A 124 17.73 11.50 -2.93
CA LEU A 124 16.87 11.55 -1.75
C LEU A 124 17.38 10.66 -0.62
N MET A 125 17.96 9.50 -0.94
CA MET A 125 18.64 8.65 0.04
C MET A 125 19.78 9.41 0.76
N ILE A 126 20.63 10.11 0.01
CA ILE A 126 21.73 10.90 0.57
C ILE A 126 21.19 12.06 1.40
N HIS A 127 20.23 12.82 0.88
CA HIS A 127 19.68 14.00 1.57
C HIS A 127 18.91 13.65 2.86
N ASN A 128 18.25 12.49 2.90
CA ASN A 128 17.56 12.01 4.10
C ASN A 128 18.43 11.18 5.05
N ASP A 129 19.73 11.02 4.77
CA ASP A 129 20.65 10.15 5.54
C ASP A 129 20.10 8.72 5.71
N VAL A 130 19.50 8.20 4.63
CA VAL A 130 19.00 6.83 4.57
C VAL A 130 20.13 5.94 4.04
N ARG A 131 20.29 4.76 4.62
CA ARG A 131 21.24 3.75 4.12
C ARG A 131 20.50 2.48 3.71
N PRO A 132 21.01 1.72 2.73
CA PRO A 132 20.56 0.35 2.48
C PRO A 132 20.69 -0.48 3.77
N ALA A 133 19.68 -1.28 4.06
CA ALA A 133 19.64 -2.15 5.23
C ALA A 133 19.07 -3.51 4.83
N GLY A 134 19.43 -4.56 5.58
CA GLY A 134 18.85 -5.88 5.35
C GLY A 134 17.36 -5.90 5.70
N VAL A 135 16.60 -6.73 5.00
CA VAL A 135 15.13 -6.80 5.10
C VAL A 135 14.68 -8.20 5.49
N ALA A 136 13.74 -8.29 6.43
CA ALA A 136 13.09 -9.56 6.73
C ALA A 136 11.93 -9.79 5.78
N ILE A 137 11.83 -11.01 5.26
CA ILE A 137 10.72 -11.45 4.42
C ILE A 137 10.13 -12.73 4.96
N TYR A 138 8.86 -12.97 4.68
CA TYR A 138 8.13 -14.18 5.06
C TYR A 138 7.51 -14.82 3.82
N TRP A 139 8.07 -15.95 3.42
CA TRP A 139 7.52 -16.79 2.37
C TRP A 139 6.27 -17.53 2.85
N HIS A 140 5.30 -17.69 1.96
CA HIS A 140 4.10 -18.48 2.12
C HIS A 140 3.80 -19.29 0.86
N GLY A 141 3.30 -20.52 1.00
CA GLY A 141 2.81 -21.34 -0.12
C GLY A 141 3.60 -22.62 -0.37
N ASP A 142 3.50 -23.12 -1.59
CA ASP A 142 4.02 -24.45 -1.94
C ASP A 142 5.56 -24.49 -1.91
N GLY A 143 6.13 -25.60 -1.45
CA GLY A 143 7.59 -25.76 -1.32
C GLY A 143 8.24 -24.86 -0.25
N VAL A 144 7.47 -24.07 0.50
CA VAL A 144 7.97 -23.22 1.59
C VAL A 144 8.17 -24.04 2.86
N GLY A 145 9.40 -24.07 3.39
CA GLY A 145 9.76 -24.80 4.61
C GLY A 145 10.88 -25.82 4.43
N THR A 146 11.30 -26.10 3.20
CA THR A 146 12.57 -26.77 2.89
C THR A 146 13.68 -25.75 2.77
N ARG A 147 14.87 -26.03 3.32
CA ARG A 147 16.08 -25.21 3.10
C ARG A 147 17.03 -25.93 2.14
N PRO A 148 17.49 -25.28 1.05
CA PRO A 148 17.18 -23.92 0.58
C PRO A 148 15.74 -23.77 0.02
N ILE A 149 15.27 -22.52 -0.15
CA ILE A 149 14.01 -22.23 -0.88
C ILE A 149 14.14 -22.79 -2.30
N ALA A 150 13.10 -23.45 -2.78
CA ALA A 150 13.09 -23.99 -4.14
C ALA A 150 13.25 -22.86 -5.17
N PRO A 151 14.07 -23.06 -6.23
CA PRO A 151 14.16 -22.12 -7.35
C PRO A 151 12.78 -21.82 -7.96
N ALA A 152 12.68 -20.73 -8.72
CA ALA A 152 11.50 -20.49 -9.55
C ALA A 152 11.34 -21.63 -10.58
N ALA A 153 10.13 -22.17 -10.70
CA ALA A 153 9.77 -23.01 -11.83
C ALA A 153 9.53 -22.15 -13.08
N ASP A 154 9.58 -22.77 -14.25
CA ASP A 154 9.30 -22.09 -15.52
C ASP A 154 7.90 -21.45 -15.49
N ASP A 155 7.81 -20.19 -15.91
CA ASP A 155 6.60 -19.36 -15.90
C ASP A 155 5.89 -19.22 -14.54
N GLU A 156 6.54 -19.59 -13.44
CA GLU A 156 5.96 -19.46 -12.10
C GLU A 156 5.82 -17.99 -11.71
N LYS A 157 4.60 -17.58 -11.38
CA LYS A 157 4.28 -16.24 -10.86
C LYS A 157 4.30 -16.20 -9.34
N ILE A 158 4.75 -15.08 -8.79
CA ILE A 158 4.82 -14.82 -7.36
C ILE A 158 4.25 -13.45 -7.01
N ILE A 159 3.58 -13.36 -5.85
CA ILE A 159 3.17 -12.06 -5.29
C ILE A 159 4.16 -11.62 -4.21
N VAL A 160 4.63 -10.38 -4.30
CA VAL A 160 5.35 -9.68 -3.23
C VAL A 160 4.41 -8.66 -2.60
N HIS A 161 4.03 -8.87 -1.36
CA HIS A 161 3.03 -8.08 -0.66
C HIS A 161 3.65 -7.15 0.39
N PHE A 162 3.29 -5.87 0.32
CA PHE A 162 3.65 -4.82 1.26
C PHE A 162 2.42 -4.46 2.09
N HIS A 163 2.52 -4.59 3.41
CA HIS A 163 1.39 -4.32 4.30
C HIS A 163 1.05 -2.82 4.40
N GLY A 164 -0.20 -2.48 4.70
CA GLY A 164 -0.65 -1.13 5.03
C GLY A 164 -0.25 -0.65 6.43
N GLY A 165 -0.79 0.50 6.81
CA GLY A 165 -0.48 1.12 8.11
C GLY A 165 0.20 2.48 8.04
N GLY A 166 -0.06 3.26 6.99
CA GLY A 166 0.39 4.66 6.89
C GLY A 166 1.90 4.86 6.99
N TYR A 167 2.72 3.86 6.67
CA TYR A 167 4.17 3.81 6.90
C TYR A 167 4.63 3.81 8.37
N VAL A 168 3.71 3.81 9.34
CA VAL A 168 4.04 3.94 10.77
C VAL A 168 3.70 2.70 11.59
N LEU A 169 2.83 1.84 11.06
CA LEU A 169 2.35 0.65 11.73
C LEU A 169 2.29 -0.53 10.78
N GLY A 170 2.07 -1.69 11.38
CA GLY A 170 1.98 -2.96 10.68
C GLY A 170 3.23 -3.81 10.84
N SER A 171 3.17 -5.00 10.25
CA SER A 171 4.25 -5.98 10.27
C SER A 171 3.89 -7.11 9.30
N ALA A 172 4.86 -7.56 8.51
CA ALA A 172 4.76 -8.77 7.70
C ALA A 172 4.91 -10.06 8.52
N ARG A 173 5.27 -9.94 9.81
CA ARG A 173 5.48 -11.06 10.72
C ARG A 173 4.34 -12.09 10.67
N ALA A 174 4.75 -13.34 10.52
CA ALA A 174 3.85 -14.49 10.59
C ALA A 174 3.04 -14.52 11.90
N GLY A 175 1.74 -14.80 11.77
CA GLY A 175 0.72 -14.75 12.82
C GLY A 175 0.24 -13.33 13.15
N GLY A 176 0.60 -12.32 12.36
CA GLY A 176 0.15 -10.93 12.49
C GLY A 176 -1.17 -10.67 11.75
N ILE A 177 -1.84 -9.57 12.09
CA ILE A 177 -3.12 -9.19 11.45
C ILE A 177 -2.97 -8.91 9.95
N HIS A 178 -1.82 -8.36 9.50
CA HIS A 178 -1.57 -8.05 8.09
C HIS A 178 -1.23 -9.28 7.23
N GLU A 179 -1.16 -10.46 7.85
CA GLU A 179 -0.96 -11.71 7.12
C GLU A 179 -2.27 -12.26 6.54
N SER A 180 -3.43 -11.76 7.00
CA SER A 180 -4.75 -12.26 6.57
C SER A 180 -4.96 -12.10 5.07
N LEU A 181 -4.72 -10.90 4.55
CA LEU A 181 -4.89 -10.56 3.14
C LEU A 181 -4.02 -11.44 2.22
N PRO A 182 -2.68 -11.48 2.35
CA PRO A 182 -1.85 -12.32 1.50
C PRO A 182 -2.19 -13.81 1.62
N ARG A 183 -2.55 -14.30 2.81
CA ARG A 183 -3.03 -15.69 2.93
C ARG A 183 -4.34 -15.94 2.20
N SER A 184 -5.27 -15.00 2.26
CA SER A 184 -6.53 -15.12 1.52
C SER A 184 -6.31 -15.06 0.01
N MET A 185 -5.42 -14.18 -0.48
CA MET A 185 -5.01 -14.17 -1.90
C MET A 185 -4.42 -15.51 -2.32
N LEU A 186 -3.47 -16.05 -1.53
CA LEU A 186 -2.84 -17.34 -1.83
C LEU A 186 -3.86 -18.49 -1.82
N ALA A 187 -4.74 -18.54 -0.81
CA ALA A 187 -5.75 -19.59 -0.70
C ALA A 187 -6.73 -19.55 -1.88
N GLN A 188 -7.17 -18.36 -2.31
CA GLN A 188 -8.05 -18.21 -3.47
C GLN A 188 -7.34 -18.59 -4.76
N ALA A 189 -6.10 -18.16 -4.96
CA ALA A 189 -5.30 -18.55 -6.11
C ALA A 189 -5.08 -20.07 -6.18
N GLN A 190 -4.75 -20.72 -5.07
CA GLN A 190 -4.53 -22.18 -5.03
C GLN A 190 -5.82 -22.99 -5.23
N ALA A 191 -6.97 -22.43 -4.86
CA ALA A 191 -8.29 -23.04 -5.10
C ALA A 191 -8.77 -22.87 -6.55
N HIS A 192 -8.25 -21.87 -7.27
CA HIS A 192 -8.61 -21.61 -8.66
C HIS A 192 -8.09 -22.72 -9.60
N PRO A 193 -8.86 -23.14 -10.63
CA PRO A 193 -8.45 -24.25 -11.52
C PRO A 193 -7.10 -24.06 -12.21
N SER A 194 -6.73 -22.81 -12.56
CA SER A 194 -5.45 -22.50 -13.19
C SER A 194 -4.29 -22.34 -12.21
N LYS A 195 -4.56 -22.27 -10.90
CA LYS A 195 -3.56 -22.02 -9.84
C LYS A 195 -2.57 -20.90 -10.19
N PRO A 196 -3.05 -19.67 -10.44
CA PRO A 196 -2.21 -18.63 -11.04
C PRO A 196 -1.05 -18.18 -10.15
N ILE A 197 -1.09 -18.48 -8.85
CA ILE A 197 -0.05 -18.17 -7.87
C ILE A 197 0.12 -19.36 -6.92
N SER A 198 1.36 -19.77 -6.70
CA SER A 198 1.78 -20.85 -5.79
C SER A 198 2.43 -20.33 -4.51
N ARG A 199 3.03 -19.13 -4.55
CA ARG A 199 3.85 -18.55 -3.49
C ARG A 199 3.58 -17.05 -3.33
N ILE A 200 3.66 -16.57 -2.10
CA ILE A 200 3.60 -15.14 -1.74
C ILE A 200 4.71 -14.81 -0.74
N ILE A 201 5.29 -13.62 -0.86
CA ILE A 201 6.23 -13.05 0.12
C ILE A 201 5.61 -11.83 0.78
N ASN A 202 5.60 -11.80 2.11
CA ASN A 202 5.30 -10.59 2.87
C ASN A 202 6.61 -9.90 3.27
N VAL A 203 6.68 -8.59 3.08
CA VAL A 203 7.91 -7.80 3.30
C VAL A 203 7.81 -6.96 4.57
N GLU A 204 8.75 -7.15 5.50
CA GLU A 204 8.88 -6.35 6.72
C GLU A 204 9.69 -5.08 6.42
N TYR A 205 9.11 -4.19 5.61
CA TYR A 205 9.77 -2.95 5.22
C TYR A 205 9.89 -1.98 6.41
N ARG A 206 10.90 -1.11 6.38
CA ARG A 206 11.17 -0.14 7.44
C ARG A 206 10.07 0.91 7.52
N LEU A 207 9.55 1.07 8.72
CA LEU A 207 8.55 2.08 9.06
C LEU A 207 9.20 3.41 9.41
N VAL A 208 8.54 4.52 9.04
CA VAL A 208 8.99 5.87 9.32
C VAL A 208 8.88 6.18 10.81
N ARG A 209 9.83 6.96 11.31
CA ARG A 209 9.78 7.55 12.65
C ARG A 209 10.05 9.03 12.52
N THR A 210 9.35 9.83 13.31
CA THR A 210 9.54 11.27 13.34
C THR A 210 9.07 11.85 14.67
N PHE A 211 9.41 13.10 14.89
CA PHE A 211 8.97 13.89 16.01
C PHE A 211 7.42 14.00 16.05
N PRO A 212 6.70 14.03 17.20
CA PRO A 212 7.16 14.09 18.59
C PRO A 212 7.53 12.74 19.23
N LEU A 213 7.21 11.63 18.58
CA LEU A 213 7.17 10.33 19.25
C LEU A 213 8.52 9.62 19.25
N ALA A 214 9.42 10.03 18.36
CA ALA A 214 10.66 9.33 18.10
C ALA A 214 11.70 10.21 17.40
N GLU A 215 12.97 9.87 17.58
CA GLU A 215 14.03 10.34 16.70
C GLU A 215 13.72 9.99 15.24
N PRO A 216 13.85 10.95 14.31
CA PRO A 216 13.62 10.72 12.89
C PRO A 216 14.45 9.57 12.34
N ALA A 217 13.80 8.66 11.63
CA ALA A 217 14.45 7.53 10.98
C ALA A 217 13.60 7.00 9.82
N ASN A 218 14.27 6.33 8.87
CA ASN A 218 13.65 5.62 7.76
C ASN A 218 12.74 6.49 6.90
N ALA A 219 13.09 7.75 6.68
CA ALA A 219 12.40 8.60 5.71
C ALA A 219 12.48 8.02 4.30
N PHE A 220 11.76 8.61 3.34
CA PHE A 220 11.88 8.20 1.95
C PHE A 220 13.35 8.31 1.48
N PRO A 221 13.94 7.31 0.81
CA PRO A 221 13.31 6.14 0.17
C PRO A 221 13.44 4.81 0.94
N ALA A 222 13.54 4.78 2.27
CA ALA A 222 13.86 3.55 3.02
C ALA A 222 12.99 2.33 2.67
N ALA A 223 11.66 2.47 2.70
CA ALA A 223 10.74 1.38 2.37
C ALA A 223 10.83 0.94 0.89
N LEU A 224 11.09 1.88 -0.03
CA LEU A 224 11.32 1.59 -1.45
C LEU A 224 12.58 0.75 -1.63
N LEU A 225 13.67 1.09 -0.94
CA LEU A 225 14.92 0.33 -0.99
C LEU A 225 14.74 -1.10 -0.44
N ASP A 226 13.94 -1.26 0.61
CA ASP A 226 13.62 -2.58 1.17
C ASP A 226 12.83 -3.41 0.15
N ALA A 227 11.85 -2.81 -0.52
CA ALA A 227 11.11 -3.45 -1.60
C ALA A 227 12.00 -3.84 -2.79
N ALA A 228 12.89 -2.96 -3.23
CA ALA A 228 13.84 -3.24 -4.30
C ALA A 228 14.81 -4.37 -3.93
N THR A 229 15.23 -4.46 -2.66
CA THR A 229 16.04 -5.57 -2.14
C THR A 229 15.37 -6.92 -2.37
N VAL A 230 14.07 -7.01 -2.08
CA VAL A 230 13.30 -8.26 -2.28
C VAL A 230 13.20 -8.62 -3.76
N ILE A 231 12.96 -7.64 -4.62
CA ILE A 231 12.83 -7.89 -6.06
C ILE A 231 14.16 -8.35 -6.65
N TYR A 232 15.28 -7.75 -6.22
CA TYR A 232 16.62 -8.18 -6.65
C TYR A 232 16.91 -9.60 -6.19
N TYR A 233 16.58 -9.92 -4.94
CA TYR A 233 16.72 -11.29 -4.44
C TYR A 233 15.90 -12.31 -5.25
N LEU A 234 14.66 -11.98 -5.61
CA LEU A 234 13.82 -12.89 -6.40
C LEU A 234 14.37 -13.12 -7.80
N VAL A 235 14.86 -12.08 -8.44
CA VAL A 235 15.39 -12.16 -9.81
C VAL A 235 16.76 -12.83 -9.84
N PHE A 236 17.70 -12.38 -9.01
CA PHE A 236 19.11 -12.78 -9.11
C PHE A 236 19.46 -14.02 -8.27
N ASP A 237 18.77 -14.26 -7.16
CA ASP A 237 19.10 -15.37 -6.25
C ASP A 237 18.10 -16.53 -6.34
N VAL A 238 16.81 -16.26 -6.57
CA VAL A 238 15.77 -17.31 -6.66
C VAL A 238 15.45 -17.70 -8.12
N GLY A 239 15.65 -16.77 -9.05
CA GLY A 239 15.55 -17.00 -10.49
C GLY A 239 14.18 -16.72 -11.12
N PHE A 240 13.36 -15.86 -10.50
CA PHE A 240 12.12 -15.40 -11.12
C PHE A 240 12.40 -14.45 -12.28
N HIS A 241 11.73 -14.66 -13.42
CA HIS A 241 11.67 -13.62 -14.44
C HIS A 241 10.96 -12.37 -13.86
N PRO A 242 11.43 -11.13 -14.09
CA PRO A 242 10.82 -9.93 -13.51
C PRO A 242 9.32 -9.79 -13.82
N ARG A 243 8.91 -10.14 -15.04
CA ARG A 243 7.49 -10.14 -15.46
C ARG A 243 6.62 -11.23 -14.81
N ASN A 244 7.21 -12.15 -14.05
CA ASN A 244 6.46 -13.11 -13.24
C ASN A 244 6.36 -12.67 -11.77
N ILE A 245 6.98 -11.54 -11.40
CA ILE A 245 6.84 -10.93 -10.07
C ILE A 245 5.69 -9.94 -10.13
N LEU A 246 4.68 -10.15 -9.28
CA LEU A 246 3.54 -9.24 -9.10
C LEU A 246 3.71 -8.51 -7.78
N LEU A 247 3.58 -7.19 -7.78
CA LEU A 247 3.67 -6.40 -6.56
C LEU A 247 2.27 -6.11 -6.03
N SER A 248 2.08 -6.35 -4.74
CA SER A 248 0.81 -6.15 -4.07
C SER A 248 0.99 -5.28 -2.84
N GLY A 249 -0.02 -4.52 -2.48
CA GLY A 249 -0.09 -3.93 -1.15
C GLY A 249 -1.47 -3.39 -0.83
N ASP A 250 -1.69 -3.12 0.45
CA ASP A 250 -2.86 -2.42 0.98
C ASP A 250 -2.46 -1.02 1.49
N SER A 251 -3.28 0.00 1.26
CA SER A 251 -3.09 1.33 1.83
C SER A 251 -1.70 1.91 1.52
N ALA A 252 -0.91 2.24 2.54
CA ALA A 252 0.48 2.66 2.42
C ALA A 252 1.40 1.61 1.74
N GLY A 253 1.13 0.32 1.91
CA GLY A 253 1.90 -0.74 1.25
C GLY A 253 1.66 -0.77 -0.27
N ALA A 254 0.45 -0.43 -0.72
CA ALA A 254 0.18 -0.24 -2.14
C ALA A 254 0.93 0.98 -2.72
N ASN A 255 1.14 2.02 -1.91
CA ASN A 255 2.02 3.14 -2.26
C ASN A 255 3.47 2.68 -2.42
N VAL A 256 3.99 1.80 -1.53
CA VAL A 256 5.32 1.17 -1.69
C VAL A 256 5.41 0.41 -3.02
N ALA A 257 4.38 -0.38 -3.37
CA ALA A 257 4.32 -1.12 -4.64
C ALA A 257 4.38 -0.20 -5.87
N LEU A 258 3.64 0.92 -5.84
CA LEU A 258 3.69 1.95 -6.89
C LEU A 258 5.07 2.61 -6.98
N SER A 259 5.66 2.92 -5.83
CA SER A 259 6.93 3.62 -5.69
C SER A 259 8.11 2.78 -6.22
N VAL A 260 8.19 1.51 -5.81
CA VAL A 260 9.25 0.61 -6.29
C VAL A 260 9.06 0.24 -7.76
N THR A 261 7.82 0.10 -8.25
CA THR A 261 7.56 -0.09 -9.69
C THR A 261 8.13 1.07 -10.50
N ARG A 262 7.92 2.31 -10.04
CA ARG A 262 8.51 3.49 -10.67
C ARG A 262 10.02 3.38 -10.72
N TYR A 263 10.62 3.03 -9.59
CA TYR A 263 12.08 2.91 -9.48
C TYR A 263 12.64 1.88 -10.46
N LEU A 264 12.02 0.70 -10.55
CA LEU A 264 12.45 -0.37 -11.45
C LEU A 264 12.23 -0.07 -12.92
N ARG A 265 11.24 0.77 -13.24
CA ARG A 265 11.02 1.29 -14.60
C ARG A 265 12.13 2.25 -15.03
N ASP A 266 12.57 3.07 -14.09
CA ASP A 266 13.45 4.22 -14.34
C ASP A 266 14.92 3.82 -14.20
N ALA A 267 15.21 2.85 -13.33
CA ALA A 267 16.53 2.28 -13.13
C ALA A 267 16.90 1.32 -14.27
N SER A 268 18.13 1.39 -14.74
CA SER A 268 18.74 0.35 -15.55
C SER A 268 19.05 -0.90 -14.72
N MET A 269 19.46 -1.98 -15.38
CA MET A 269 19.97 -3.17 -14.70
C MET A 269 21.09 -2.80 -13.69
N PRO A 270 21.16 -3.47 -12.52
CA PRO A 270 22.10 -3.10 -11.47
C PRO A 270 23.55 -3.26 -11.95
N ALA A 271 24.38 -2.23 -11.73
CA ALA A 271 25.75 -2.21 -12.23
C ALA A 271 26.60 -3.34 -11.62
N SER A 272 26.34 -3.73 -10.38
CA SER A 272 26.99 -4.87 -9.73
C SER A 272 26.72 -6.18 -10.47
N ARG A 273 25.48 -6.37 -10.93
CA ARG A 273 25.03 -7.59 -11.62
C ARG A 273 25.45 -7.65 -13.08
N LEU A 274 25.66 -6.50 -13.72
CA LEU A 274 26.27 -6.44 -15.06
C LEU A 274 27.77 -6.76 -15.07
N LYS A 275 28.47 -6.60 -13.93
CA LYS A 275 29.90 -6.92 -13.78
C LYS A 275 30.15 -8.40 -13.53
N GLU A 276 29.17 -9.13 -12.99
CA GLU A 276 29.21 -10.59 -12.93
C GLU A 276 29.11 -11.11 -14.37
N ALA A 277 30.22 -11.61 -14.93
CA ALA A 277 30.48 -11.79 -16.36
C ALA A 277 29.55 -12.77 -17.13
N SER A 278 28.46 -13.21 -16.52
CA SER A 278 27.37 -13.91 -17.16
C SER A 278 26.16 -13.84 -16.23
N LEU A 279 25.14 -13.08 -16.64
CA LEU A 279 23.80 -13.23 -16.06
C LEU A 279 23.43 -14.72 -16.11
N PRO A 280 22.77 -15.26 -15.07
CA PRO A 280 22.20 -16.60 -15.13
C PRO A 280 21.44 -16.83 -16.45
N ALA A 281 21.48 -18.04 -17.01
CA ALA A 281 20.89 -18.34 -18.31
C ALA A 281 19.40 -17.95 -18.42
N HIS A 282 18.65 -18.02 -17.32
CA HIS A 282 17.23 -17.61 -17.27
C HIS A 282 17.02 -16.08 -17.28
N LEU A 283 18.09 -15.29 -17.12
CA LEU A 283 18.10 -13.83 -17.26
C LEU A 283 18.73 -13.37 -18.59
N GLU A 284 19.08 -14.30 -19.48
CA GLU A 284 19.57 -13.96 -20.81
C GLU A 284 18.49 -13.19 -21.58
N GLY A 285 18.84 -12.00 -22.07
CA GLY A 285 17.90 -11.08 -22.74
C GLY A 285 17.03 -10.23 -21.82
N VAL A 286 17.08 -10.43 -20.49
CA VAL A 286 16.38 -9.57 -19.53
C VAL A 286 17.09 -8.22 -19.41
N THR A 287 16.46 -7.17 -19.91
CA THR A 287 17.00 -5.79 -19.91
C THR A 287 16.28 -4.85 -18.93
N SER A 288 15.22 -5.34 -18.29
CA SER A 288 14.33 -4.56 -17.44
C SER A 288 13.88 -5.37 -16.23
N LEU A 289 13.88 -4.75 -15.04
CA LEU A 289 13.38 -5.35 -13.80
C LEU A 289 11.89 -5.05 -13.56
N MET A 290 11.17 -4.64 -14.60
CA MET A 290 9.77 -4.29 -14.47
C MET A 290 8.92 -5.49 -14.04
N PRO A 291 8.08 -5.33 -13.01
CA PRO A 291 7.18 -6.39 -12.57
C PRO A 291 6.11 -6.71 -13.64
N GLY A 292 5.49 -7.86 -13.49
CA GLY A 292 4.39 -8.33 -14.35
C GLY A 292 3.07 -7.63 -14.08
N GLY A 293 2.88 -7.07 -12.87
CA GLY A 293 1.64 -6.39 -12.54
C GLY A 293 1.59 -5.87 -11.12
N LEU A 294 0.55 -5.08 -10.87
CA LEU A 294 0.27 -4.45 -9.59
C LEU A 294 -1.10 -4.88 -9.05
N ILE A 295 -1.17 -5.18 -7.76
CA ILE A 295 -2.42 -5.40 -7.03
C ILE A 295 -2.49 -4.35 -5.92
N LEU A 296 -3.34 -3.35 -6.09
CA LEU A 296 -3.38 -2.15 -5.27
C LEU A 296 -4.71 -2.11 -4.53
N ILE A 297 -4.68 -2.41 -3.23
CA ILE A 297 -5.88 -2.43 -2.39
C ILE A 297 -5.93 -1.13 -1.60
N SER A 298 -6.96 -0.33 -1.84
CA SER A 298 -7.19 0.96 -1.20
C SER A 298 -5.92 1.84 -1.15
N PRO A 299 -5.20 2.04 -2.28
CA PRO A 299 -3.86 2.61 -2.22
C PRO A 299 -3.85 4.05 -1.71
N TRP A 300 -2.92 4.36 -0.80
CA TRP A 300 -2.69 5.75 -0.39
C TRP A 300 -1.88 6.47 -1.46
N CYS A 301 -2.56 7.16 -2.37
CA CYS A 301 -1.96 7.71 -3.59
C CYS A 301 -1.56 9.18 -3.45
N ASP A 302 -2.05 9.92 -2.46
CA ASP A 302 -1.68 11.32 -2.23
C ASP A 302 -1.27 11.57 -0.77
N VAL A 303 0.00 11.31 -0.50
CA VAL A 303 0.60 11.48 0.83
C VAL A 303 0.55 12.92 1.31
N ALA A 304 0.49 13.89 0.40
CA ALA A 304 0.40 15.31 0.73
C ALA A 304 -1.03 15.80 1.00
N ALA A 305 -2.04 14.94 0.84
CA ALA A 305 -3.44 15.28 1.06
C ALA A 305 -3.90 16.53 0.27
N THR A 306 -3.65 16.55 -1.02
CA THR A 306 -4.04 17.65 -1.91
C THR A 306 -5.52 17.64 -2.28
N HIS A 307 -6.22 16.52 -2.13
CA HIS A 307 -7.67 16.39 -2.38
C HIS A 307 -8.57 17.02 -1.30
N ILE A 308 -8.06 17.99 -0.54
CA ILE A 308 -8.78 18.68 0.53
C ILE A 308 -9.85 19.65 -0.02
N PRO A 309 -10.91 19.96 0.74
CA PRO A 309 -12.02 20.80 0.28
C PRO A 309 -11.63 22.17 -0.24
N GLU A 310 -10.59 22.77 0.34
CA GLU A 310 -10.06 24.07 -0.09
C GLU A 310 -9.50 24.02 -1.53
N ARG A 311 -9.17 22.82 -2.02
CA ARG A 311 -8.55 22.59 -3.34
C ARG A 311 -9.44 21.80 -4.29
N ALA A 312 -10.01 20.70 -3.83
CA ALA A 312 -10.88 19.80 -4.60
C ALA A 312 -12.37 20.15 -4.50
N GLY A 313 -12.73 21.14 -3.67
CA GLY A 313 -14.10 21.56 -3.44
C GLY A 313 -14.82 20.76 -2.34
N PRO A 314 -16.00 21.24 -1.89
CA PRO A 314 -16.69 20.72 -0.71
C PRO A 314 -17.23 19.29 -0.86
N ASN A 315 -17.23 18.74 -2.08
CA ASN A 315 -17.77 17.41 -2.40
C ASN A 315 -16.70 16.33 -2.50
N CYS A 316 -15.43 16.64 -2.20
CA CYS A 316 -14.36 15.66 -2.25
C CYS A 316 -14.58 14.50 -1.27
N SER A 317 -13.94 13.37 -1.53
CA SER A 317 -14.06 12.14 -0.75
C SER A 317 -13.73 12.35 0.72
N PHE A 318 -12.77 13.22 1.07
CA PHE A 318 -12.46 13.54 2.47
C PHE A 318 -13.67 14.04 3.25
N VAL A 319 -14.53 14.87 2.65
CA VAL A 319 -15.74 15.39 3.33
C VAL A 319 -16.89 14.40 3.20
N ARG A 320 -17.14 13.93 1.98
CA ARG A 320 -18.27 13.04 1.66
C ARG A 320 -18.23 11.75 2.47
N ASN A 321 -17.04 11.23 2.71
CA ASN A 321 -16.82 9.93 3.33
C ASN A 321 -16.24 9.99 4.75
N ALA A 322 -16.05 11.19 5.33
CA ALA A 322 -15.49 11.38 6.69
C ALA A 322 -16.17 10.56 7.80
N ARG A 323 -17.45 10.18 7.63
CA ARG A 323 -18.21 9.41 8.63
C ARG A 323 -18.51 7.98 8.19
N THR A 324 -18.00 7.58 7.04
CA THR A 324 -18.31 6.30 6.39
C THR A 324 -17.05 5.54 6.02
N ASP A 325 -15.92 5.94 6.58
CA ASP A 325 -14.67 5.24 6.48
C ASP A 325 -14.18 4.85 7.87
N ILE A 326 -13.35 3.79 7.95
CA ILE A 326 -12.65 3.41 9.19
C ILE A 326 -11.40 4.24 9.41
N VAL A 327 -10.97 4.96 8.38
CA VAL A 327 -9.78 5.77 8.39
C VAL A 327 -10.16 7.25 8.49
N GLU A 328 -9.53 7.97 9.42
CA GLU A 328 -9.71 9.40 9.61
C GLU A 328 -8.52 10.18 9.02
N HIS A 329 -8.82 11.24 8.26
CA HIS A 329 -7.78 12.17 7.79
C HIS A 329 -7.56 13.29 8.80
N HIS A 330 -6.33 13.43 9.30
CA HIS A 330 -5.98 14.28 10.44
C HIS A 330 -6.15 15.78 10.21
N LEU A 331 -6.26 16.24 8.96
CA LEU A 331 -6.67 17.61 8.66
C LEU A 331 -8.08 17.95 9.20
N TYR A 332 -8.88 16.93 9.55
CA TYR A 332 -10.18 17.05 10.18
C TYR A 332 -10.21 16.56 11.64
N SER A 333 -9.08 16.11 12.20
CA SER A 333 -8.96 15.80 13.62
C SER A 333 -9.03 17.08 14.42
N LYS A 334 -10.13 17.26 15.16
CA LYS A 334 -10.37 18.44 16.02
C LYS A 334 -9.42 18.55 17.21
N ALA A 335 -8.58 17.54 17.44
CA ALA A 335 -7.74 17.46 18.62
C ALA A 335 -6.27 17.70 18.27
N HIS A 336 -5.61 16.85 17.45
CA HIS A 336 -4.14 16.85 17.29
C HIS A 336 -3.70 16.42 15.88
N PRO A 337 -3.62 17.34 14.91
CA PRO A 337 -3.30 17.02 13.52
C PRO A 337 -1.89 16.44 13.33
N GLU A 338 -0.95 16.62 14.25
CA GLU A 338 0.46 16.27 14.10
C GLU A 338 0.81 14.80 14.43
N ILE A 339 0.00 14.10 15.24
CA ILE A 339 0.29 12.74 15.73
C ILE A 339 -0.49 11.63 15.03
N GLY A 340 -1.47 12.01 14.22
CA GLY A 340 -2.28 11.08 13.46
C GLY A 340 -1.50 10.32 12.39
N ILE A 341 -2.01 9.15 11.99
CA ILE A 341 -1.33 8.22 11.08
C ILE A 341 -0.86 8.83 9.76
N PHE A 342 -1.69 9.59 9.03
CA PHE A 342 -1.32 10.21 7.74
C PHE A 342 -0.33 11.35 7.92
N SER A 343 -0.53 12.22 8.91
CA SER A 343 0.33 13.38 9.10
C SER A 343 1.69 12.98 9.65
N TYR A 344 1.73 12.02 10.57
CA TYR A 344 2.96 11.42 11.04
C TYR A 344 3.66 10.65 9.92
N GLY A 345 2.92 9.86 9.13
CA GLY A 345 3.43 9.14 7.96
C GLY A 345 4.05 10.08 6.93
N MET A 346 3.32 11.13 6.54
CA MET A 346 3.77 12.18 5.63
C MET A 346 5.04 12.88 6.14
N ARG A 347 5.06 13.34 7.40
CA ARG A 347 6.25 13.99 8.00
C ARG A 347 7.43 13.02 8.15
N GLY A 348 7.15 11.76 8.42
CA GLY A 348 8.15 10.70 8.49
C GLY A 348 8.79 10.42 7.14
N LEU A 349 7.98 10.31 6.08
CA LEU A 349 8.46 10.16 4.70
C LEU A 349 9.22 11.40 4.23
N ALA A 350 8.77 12.60 4.62
CA ALA A 350 9.41 13.86 4.27
C ALA A 350 10.90 13.88 4.66
N GLY A 351 11.19 13.44 5.88
CA GLY A 351 12.51 13.52 6.47
C GLY A 351 13.05 14.95 6.48
N LYS A 352 14.30 15.11 6.08
CA LYS A 352 15.00 16.40 5.94
C LYS A 352 14.99 16.91 4.50
N ALA A 353 14.77 16.03 3.53
CA ALA A 353 14.96 16.31 2.11
C ALA A 353 13.72 16.88 1.42
N LEU A 354 12.52 16.48 1.86
CA LEU A 354 11.28 16.84 1.17
C LEU A 354 10.47 17.84 2.00
N THR A 355 10.01 18.91 1.35
CA THR A 355 8.96 19.77 1.89
C THR A 355 7.58 19.17 1.59
N LEU A 356 6.52 19.66 2.24
CA LEU A 356 5.14 19.25 1.90
C LEU A 356 4.80 19.49 0.42
N HIS A 357 5.25 20.62 -0.12
CA HIS A 357 5.10 20.94 -1.53
C HIS A 357 5.87 19.95 -2.43
N SER A 358 7.09 19.59 -2.03
CA SER A 358 7.89 18.59 -2.74
C SER A 358 7.22 17.21 -2.71
N ILE A 359 6.61 16.80 -1.58
CA ILE A 359 5.87 15.53 -1.48
C ILE A 359 4.69 15.51 -2.44
N ALA A 360 3.90 16.58 -2.50
CA ALA A 360 2.74 16.67 -3.40
C ALA A 360 3.15 16.52 -4.87
N ARG A 361 4.33 17.03 -5.24
CA ARG A 361 4.87 16.96 -6.60
C ARG A 361 5.69 15.71 -6.88
N ASN A 362 6.01 14.89 -5.87
CA ASN A 362 6.88 13.75 -6.03
C ASN A 362 6.08 12.50 -6.48
N PRO A 363 6.23 12.03 -7.73
CA PRO A 363 5.46 10.89 -8.23
C PRO A 363 5.85 9.53 -7.63
N PHE A 364 6.98 9.42 -6.91
CA PHE A 364 7.30 8.23 -6.10
C PHE A 364 6.47 8.17 -4.83
N VAL A 365 6.02 9.31 -4.30
CA VAL A 365 5.38 9.41 -2.99
C VAL A 365 3.88 9.70 -3.12
N SER A 366 3.50 10.62 -4.00
CA SER A 366 2.11 11.07 -4.18
C SER A 366 1.64 10.99 -5.65
N PRO A 367 1.62 9.79 -6.27
CA PRO A 367 1.21 9.63 -7.67
C PRO A 367 -0.24 10.06 -7.98
N GLY A 368 -1.12 10.10 -6.98
CA GLY A 368 -2.49 10.59 -7.05
C GLY A 368 -2.68 12.05 -6.61
N SER A 369 -1.61 12.80 -6.36
CA SER A 369 -1.73 14.21 -5.96
C SER A 369 -2.18 15.11 -7.10
N LEU A 370 -3.01 16.11 -6.82
CA LEU A 370 -3.37 17.17 -7.76
C LEU A 370 -2.15 17.96 -8.28
N ASP A 371 -1.04 17.98 -7.54
CA ASP A 371 0.20 18.68 -7.93
C ASP A 371 1.24 17.80 -8.63
N CYS A 372 1.01 16.50 -8.71
CA CYS A 372 1.93 15.57 -9.35
C CYS A 372 2.08 15.92 -10.84
N PRO A 373 3.31 16.09 -11.34
CA PRO A 373 3.54 16.43 -12.74
C PRO A 373 3.09 15.28 -13.66
N LEU A 374 2.46 15.63 -14.78
CA LEU A 374 1.99 14.65 -15.78
C LEU A 374 3.10 14.21 -16.73
N THR A 375 4.16 15.01 -16.87
CA THR A 375 5.37 14.66 -17.62
C THR A 375 6.59 14.65 -16.72
N ALA A 376 7.58 13.83 -17.08
CA ALA A 376 8.87 13.76 -16.44
C ALA A 376 9.96 13.55 -17.49
N VAL A 377 11.17 13.98 -17.19
CA VAL A 377 12.35 13.68 -18.02
C VAL A 377 12.73 12.22 -17.78
N ASP A 378 12.83 11.41 -18.83
CA ASP A 378 13.35 10.04 -18.74
C ASP A 378 14.83 10.11 -18.35
N PRO A 379 15.24 9.52 -17.21
CA PRO A 379 16.62 9.59 -16.75
C PRO A 379 17.61 8.85 -17.67
N ARG A 380 17.13 7.98 -18.58
CA ARG A 380 17.97 7.19 -19.50
C ARG A 380 18.18 7.88 -20.83
N SER A 381 17.13 8.47 -21.41
CA SER A 381 17.20 9.14 -22.72
C SER A 381 17.31 10.66 -22.65
N GLY A 382 16.97 11.27 -21.50
CA GLY A 382 16.87 12.73 -21.34
C GLY A 382 15.65 13.35 -22.05
N SER A 383 14.78 12.53 -22.67
CA SER A 383 13.58 13.01 -23.35
C SER A 383 12.42 13.20 -22.37
N GLU A 384 11.52 14.12 -22.68
CA GLU A 384 10.25 14.23 -21.96
C GLU A 384 9.36 13.02 -22.28
N ARG A 385 8.75 12.44 -21.24
CA ARG A 385 7.79 11.33 -21.35
C ARG A 385 6.67 11.48 -20.33
N ALA A 386 5.59 10.74 -20.48
CA ALA A 386 4.51 10.81 -19.51
C ALA A 386 4.93 10.16 -18.18
N THR A 387 4.57 10.77 -17.06
CA THR A 387 5.06 10.38 -15.71
C THR A 387 4.77 8.92 -15.36
N PHE A 388 3.68 8.37 -15.91
CA PHE A 388 3.18 7.01 -15.63
C PHE A 388 3.28 6.07 -16.84
N GLU A 389 3.95 6.51 -17.90
CA GLU A 389 4.20 5.67 -19.07
C GLU A 389 4.99 4.43 -18.68
N GLY A 390 4.67 3.29 -19.31
CA GLY A 390 5.41 2.04 -19.11
C GLY A 390 5.12 1.31 -17.79
N TYR A 391 4.10 1.70 -17.02
CA TYR A 391 3.63 0.91 -15.88
C TYR A 391 3.05 -0.45 -16.35
N PRO A 392 3.19 -1.51 -15.55
CA PRO A 392 2.63 -2.82 -15.88
C PRO A 392 1.11 -2.83 -15.64
N PRO A 393 0.40 -3.90 -16.02
CA PRO A 393 -1.01 -4.05 -15.70
C PRO A 393 -1.27 -3.87 -14.21
N ALA A 394 -2.35 -3.19 -13.84
CA ALA A 394 -2.68 -2.91 -12.45
C ALA A 394 -4.15 -3.21 -12.13
N TYR A 395 -4.38 -3.85 -10.99
CA TYR A 395 -5.70 -4.09 -10.42
C TYR A 395 -5.88 -3.22 -9.18
N PHE A 396 -6.72 -2.20 -9.27
CA PHE A 396 -7.13 -1.37 -8.14
C PHE A 396 -8.38 -1.96 -7.53
N SER A 397 -8.37 -2.21 -6.23
CA SER A 397 -9.56 -2.56 -5.46
C SER A 397 -9.76 -1.55 -4.34
N PHE A 398 -10.94 -0.96 -4.22
CA PHE A 398 -11.21 0.06 -3.22
C PHE A 398 -12.70 0.21 -2.96
N GLY A 399 -13.03 0.81 -1.82
CA GLY A 399 -14.39 1.12 -1.41
C GLY A 399 -14.86 2.49 -1.91
N GLY A 400 -16.12 2.58 -2.33
CA GLY A 400 -16.75 3.85 -2.69
C GLY A 400 -16.95 4.79 -1.49
N LYS A 401 -16.83 4.26 -0.27
CA LYS A 401 -16.97 5.01 0.99
C LYS A 401 -15.63 5.34 1.63
N GLU A 402 -14.54 5.23 0.88
CA GLU A 402 -13.21 5.62 1.34
C GLU A 402 -12.97 7.13 1.27
N ILE A 403 -12.26 7.68 2.25
CA ILE A 403 -11.74 9.05 2.18
C ILE A 403 -10.67 9.19 1.08
N LEU A 404 -9.99 8.09 0.73
CA LEU A 404 -8.96 8.03 -0.32
C LEU A 404 -9.54 7.86 -1.73
N ASN A 405 -10.86 7.78 -1.87
CA ASN A 405 -11.52 7.43 -3.15
C ASN A 405 -11.09 8.35 -4.32
N ASP A 406 -11.05 9.67 -4.12
CA ASP A 406 -10.71 10.61 -5.21
C ASP A 406 -9.24 10.50 -5.65
N GLU A 407 -8.30 10.31 -4.72
CA GLU A 407 -6.86 10.14 -5.04
C GLU A 407 -6.58 8.79 -5.72
N ILE A 408 -7.31 7.73 -5.36
CA ILE A 408 -7.22 6.41 -5.99
C ILE A 408 -7.70 6.51 -7.44
N TRP A 409 -8.86 7.13 -7.66
CA TRP A 409 -9.41 7.35 -8.99
C TRP A 409 -8.45 8.15 -9.87
N LEU A 410 -7.89 9.24 -9.37
CA LEU A 410 -6.94 10.05 -10.13
C LEU A 410 -5.64 9.28 -10.46
N CYS A 411 -5.12 8.50 -9.52
CA CYS A 411 -3.95 7.66 -9.77
C CYS A 411 -4.24 6.63 -10.86
N GLY A 412 -5.36 5.91 -10.75
CA GLY A 412 -5.78 4.91 -11.74
C GLY A 412 -5.99 5.51 -13.14
N GLN A 413 -6.64 6.66 -13.22
CA GLN A 413 -6.83 7.40 -14.48
C GLN A 413 -5.50 7.77 -15.13
N ARG A 414 -4.54 8.31 -14.36
CA ARG A 414 -3.22 8.66 -14.88
C ARG A 414 -2.42 7.47 -15.39
N LEU A 415 -2.48 6.35 -14.66
CA LEU A 415 -1.86 5.10 -15.12
C LEU A 415 -2.54 4.62 -16.41
N ALA A 416 -3.87 4.70 -16.50
CA ALA A 416 -4.61 4.29 -17.68
C ALA A 416 -4.27 5.18 -18.88
N GLU A 417 -4.34 6.51 -18.75
CA GLU A 417 -4.06 7.48 -19.81
C GLU A 417 -2.64 7.34 -20.37
N HIS A 418 -1.65 7.15 -19.50
CA HIS A 418 -0.25 7.03 -19.93
C HIS A 418 0.16 5.61 -20.35
N SER A 419 -0.63 4.59 -19.98
CA SER A 419 -0.49 3.23 -20.53
C SER A 419 -1.23 3.09 -21.87
N ALA A 420 -2.26 3.91 -22.11
CA ALA A 420 -3.16 3.86 -23.25
C ALA A 420 -2.64 4.62 -24.47
N ALA A 421 -1.46 4.25 -24.95
CA ALA A 421 -1.37 4.02 -26.38
C ALA A 421 -2.31 2.83 -26.71
N LYS A 422 -3.60 3.15 -26.92
CA LYS A 422 -4.77 2.29 -27.26
C LYS A 422 -5.57 1.74 -26.07
N PHE A 423 -6.63 2.46 -25.70
CA PHE A 423 -8.00 2.00 -25.38
C PHE A 423 -8.64 2.82 -24.24
N LEU A 424 -9.78 3.44 -24.55
CA LEU A 424 -10.76 3.96 -23.60
C LEU A 424 -12.12 3.36 -24.01
N PRO A 425 -12.93 2.79 -23.13
CA PRO A 425 -14.36 2.71 -23.36
C PRO A 425 -15.06 3.99 -22.85
N PRO A 426 -16.19 4.37 -23.48
CA PRO A 426 -16.87 5.64 -23.26
C PRO A 426 -17.61 5.69 -21.92
N ARG A 427 -17.73 6.91 -21.38
CA ARG A 427 -18.59 7.23 -20.22
C ARG A 427 -20.02 6.75 -20.45
N LYS A 428 -20.63 6.19 -19.41
CA LYS A 428 -22.08 6.02 -19.31
C LYS A 428 -22.76 7.36 -19.02
N ASP A 429 -23.85 7.59 -19.75
CA ASP A 429 -25.03 8.47 -19.54
C ASP A 429 -25.30 9.20 -20.88
N GLU A 430 -26.45 9.08 -21.56
CA GLU A 430 -27.85 9.10 -21.11
C GLU A 430 -28.79 8.26 -22.02
N THR A 431 -29.97 7.89 -21.46
CA THR A 431 -31.23 7.42 -22.09
C THR A 431 -31.47 5.90 -22.38
N THR A 432 -32.42 5.32 -21.62
CA THR A 432 -33.10 3.99 -21.67
C THR A 432 -33.98 3.75 -22.93
N PRO A 433 -34.56 2.54 -23.24
CA PRO A 433 -34.86 1.36 -22.39
C PRO A 433 -34.59 -0.06 -22.98
N GLU A 434 -34.92 -1.07 -22.17
CA GLU A 434 -34.76 -2.55 -22.23
C GLU A 434 -35.03 -3.27 -23.57
N VAL A 435 -34.27 -4.36 -23.80
CA VAL A 435 -34.73 -5.58 -24.50
C VAL A 435 -34.15 -6.83 -23.81
N GLU A 436 -35.03 -7.71 -23.35
CA GLU A 436 -34.71 -9.08 -22.91
C GLU A 436 -34.24 -9.96 -24.08
N GLY A 437 -33.26 -10.83 -23.87
CA GLY A 437 -33.13 -12.05 -24.68
C GLY A 437 -31.72 -12.60 -24.89
N SER A 438 -31.59 -13.88 -24.56
CA SER A 438 -30.61 -14.87 -25.07
C SER A 438 -29.23 -14.99 -24.40
N SER A 439 -29.13 -16.09 -23.65
CA SER A 439 -28.01 -17.03 -23.57
C SER A 439 -26.79 -16.79 -24.48
N GLY A 440 -25.62 -16.66 -23.87
CA GLY A 440 -24.32 -16.80 -24.54
C GLY A 440 -23.21 -17.08 -23.52
N ARG A 441 -22.73 -18.32 -23.49
CA ARG A 441 -21.44 -18.66 -22.87
C ARG A 441 -20.32 -17.99 -23.67
N GLY A 442 -19.36 -17.40 -22.98
CA GLY A 442 -18.04 -17.08 -23.51
C GLY A 442 -17.84 -15.64 -23.98
N GLN A 443 -17.32 -14.80 -23.11
CA GLN A 443 -16.30 -13.80 -23.47
C GLN A 443 -15.35 -13.58 -22.28
N PRO A 444 -14.13 -14.16 -22.29
CA PRO A 444 -12.96 -13.47 -21.78
C PRO A 444 -12.31 -12.73 -22.96
N LYS A 445 -12.12 -11.41 -22.83
CA LYS A 445 -11.16 -10.54 -23.56
C LYS A 445 -11.78 -9.17 -23.88
N GLU A 446 -11.58 -8.22 -22.97
CA GLU A 446 -10.59 -7.16 -23.11
C GLU A 446 -10.03 -6.99 -21.69
N HIS A 447 -8.75 -7.29 -21.46
CA HIS A 447 -8.13 -6.96 -20.16
C HIS A 447 -7.76 -5.49 -20.24
N PRO A 448 -8.51 -4.55 -19.63
CA PRO A 448 -7.99 -3.21 -19.51
C PRO A 448 -6.71 -3.34 -18.68
N TRP A 449 -5.62 -2.82 -19.24
CA TRP A 449 -4.30 -2.84 -18.59
C TRP A 449 -4.41 -2.32 -17.15
N ILE A 450 -5.32 -1.38 -16.91
CA ILE A 450 -5.70 -0.87 -15.59
C ILE A 450 -7.16 -1.24 -15.28
N VAL A 451 -7.39 -2.01 -14.22
CA VAL A 451 -8.72 -2.36 -13.71
C VAL A 451 -9.02 -1.49 -12.49
N MET A 452 -10.19 -0.84 -12.47
CA MET A 452 -10.72 -0.10 -11.33
C MET A 452 -11.92 -0.87 -10.75
N ASP A 453 -11.70 -1.66 -9.69
CA ASP A 453 -12.72 -2.46 -9.01
C ASP A 453 -13.20 -1.74 -7.74
N GLU A 454 -14.20 -0.87 -7.91
CA GLU A 454 -14.84 -0.16 -6.80
C GLU A 454 -16.00 -0.99 -6.20
N GLU A 455 -15.96 -1.25 -4.90
CA GLU A 455 -17.11 -1.75 -4.13
C GLU A 455 -17.87 -0.57 -3.49
N PRO A 456 -19.05 -0.15 -4.03
CA PRO A 456 -19.59 1.18 -3.77
C PRO A 456 -19.94 1.49 -2.31
N GLU A 457 -20.29 0.47 -1.54
CA GLU A 457 -20.73 0.60 -0.14
C GLU A 457 -19.66 0.21 0.87
N MET A 458 -18.45 -0.11 0.42
CA MET A 458 -17.34 -0.51 1.28
C MET A 458 -16.45 0.67 1.66
N TRP A 459 -15.85 0.55 2.84
CA TRP A 459 -14.87 1.46 3.43
C TRP A 459 -13.44 0.91 3.25
N HIS A 460 -12.43 1.60 3.76
CA HIS A 460 -11.03 1.22 3.63
C HIS A 460 -10.71 -0.13 4.30
N ASP A 461 -9.74 -0.89 3.80
CA ASP A 461 -9.34 -2.20 4.34
C ASP A 461 -10.51 -3.21 4.53
N PHE A 462 -11.51 -3.19 3.65
CA PHE A 462 -12.55 -4.23 3.68
C PHE A 462 -12.06 -5.59 3.15
N VAL A 463 -11.10 -5.59 2.21
CA VAL A 463 -10.55 -6.82 1.59
C VAL A 463 -9.69 -7.65 2.54
N PRO A 464 -8.83 -7.07 3.42
CA PRO A 464 -8.10 -7.81 4.44
C PRO A 464 -8.94 -8.64 5.43
N ALA A 465 -10.26 -8.42 5.49
CA ALA A 465 -11.19 -9.18 6.32
C ALA A 465 -12.25 -9.92 5.48
N PRO A 466 -11.85 -10.83 4.55
CA PRO A 466 -12.77 -11.42 3.59
C PRO A 466 -13.77 -12.39 4.25
N ALA A 467 -13.42 -12.94 5.41
CA ALA A 467 -14.34 -13.75 6.21
C ALA A 467 -15.45 -12.93 6.88
N ALA A 468 -15.22 -11.61 7.08
CA ALA A 468 -16.19 -10.71 7.70
C ALA A 468 -17.14 -10.10 6.67
N TRP A 469 -16.68 -9.88 5.42
CA TRP A 469 -17.42 -9.15 4.39
C TRP A 469 -17.48 -9.92 3.08
N LYS A 470 -18.68 -10.18 2.58
CA LYS A 470 -18.90 -10.92 1.32
C LYS A 470 -18.30 -10.18 0.12
N GLU A 471 -18.30 -8.86 0.19
CA GLU A 471 -17.70 -7.95 -0.80
C GLU A 471 -16.18 -8.16 -0.87
N GLY A 472 -15.51 -8.37 0.27
CA GLY A 472 -14.08 -8.70 0.32
C GLY A 472 -13.78 -10.04 -0.34
N GLN A 473 -14.60 -11.07 -0.08
CA GLN A 473 -14.48 -12.37 -0.73
C GLN A 473 -14.69 -12.30 -2.25
N ARG A 474 -15.73 -11.58 -2.71
CA ARG A 474 -16.01 -11.38 -4.13
C ARG A 474 -14.88 -10.64 -4.86
N THR A 475 -14.30 -9.65 -4.18
CA THR A 475 -13.13 -8.92 -4.69
C THR A 475 -11.94 -9.85 -4.91
N LEU A 476 -11.65 -10.75 -3.95
CA LEU A 476 -10.58 -11.73 -4.10
C LEU A 476 -10.83 -12.69 -5.27
N GLU A 477 -12.07 -13.10 -5.50
CA GLU A 477 -12.45 -13.93 -6.65
C GLU A 477 -12.17 -13.21 -7.97
N ARG A 478 -12.66 -11.97 -8.14
CA ARG A 478 -12.41 -11.17 -9.35
C ARG A 478 -10.92 -10.87 -9.57
N MET A 479 -10.19 -10.61 -8.50
CA MET A 479 -8.73 -10.41 -8.54
C MET A 479 -8.02 -11.69 -8.99
N THR A 480 -8.44 -12.86 -8.50
CA THR A 480 -7.85 -14.15 -8.90
C THR A 480 -8.11 -14.46 -10.37
N GLU A 481 -9.29 -14.13 -10.88
CA GLU A 481 -9.60 -14.23 -12.32
C GLU A 481 -8.70 -13.31 -13.16
N TRP A 482 -8.48 -12.07 -12.71
CA TRP A 482 -7.54 -11.16 -13.36
C TRP A 482 -6.11 -11.72 -13.37
N LEU A 483 -5.64 -12.27 -12.25
CA LEU A 483 -4.33 -12.92 -12.15
C LEU A 483 -4.18 -14.10 -13.11
N ALA A 484 -5.22 -14.94 -13.18
CA ALA A 484 -5.25 -16.10 -14.08
C ALA A 484 -5.20 -15.72 -15.55
N ALA A 485 -5.63 -14.50 -15.88
CA ALA A 485 -5.68 -14.02 -17.25
C ALA A 485 -4.49 -13.12 -17.63
N LEU A 486 -3.58 -12.82 -16.71
CA LEU A 486 -2.34 -12.11 -17.03
C LEU A 486 -1.49 -12.93 -18.01
N PRO A 487 -0.92 -12.29 -19.05
CA PRO A 487 -0.11 -12.99 -20.04
C PRO A 487 1.18 -13.57 -19.41
N PRO A 488 1.82 -14.56 -20.07
CA PRO A 488 3.14 -15.02 -19.70
C PRO A 488 4.18 -13.90 -19.89
N ALA A 489 5.34 -14.04 -19.24
CA ALA A 489 6.43 -13.08 -19.28
C ALA A 489 6.87 -12.67 -20.70
N THR A 490 6.82 -13.62 -21.64
CA THR A 490 7.26 -13.47 -23.04
C THR A 490 6.33 -12.58 -23.88
N GLU A 491 5.11 -12.32 -23.43
CA GLU A 491 4.10 -11.55 -24.16
C GLU A 491 4.01 -10.09 -23.70
N TYR A 492 4.79 -9.67 -22.70
CA TYR A 492 4.85 -8.27 -22.30
C TYR A 492 5.55 -7.43 -23.39
N PRO A 493 5.05 -6.21 -23.69
CA PRO A 493 5.75 -5.31 -24.58
C PRO A 493 7.14 -4.99 -24.01
N VAL A 494 8.14 -5.06 -24.90
CA VAL A 494 9.56 -4.80 -24.62
C VAL A 494 9.81 -3.33 -24.38
#